data_AF-A0A8T6LTX7-F1
#
_entry.id   AF-A0A8T6LTX7-F1
#
_cell.length_a   1.000
_cell.length_b   1.000
_cell.length_c   1.000
_cell.angle_alpha   90.00
_cell.angle_beta   90.00
_cell.angle_gamma   90.00
#
_symmetry.space_group_name_H-M   'P 1'
#
loop_
_entity.id
_entity.type
_entity.pdbx_description
1 polymer ?
#
loop_
_entity_poly.entity_id
_entity_poly.type
_entity_poly.pdbx_seq_one_letter_code
_entity_poly.pdbx_strand_id
1 'polypeptide(L)'
;VGWMAHILVHSLETAVEKWHVPELFIGVILLPFFGNAAEHFTAVIVAGKDKMDLSIAIAIGSSVQIALFVAPVMVLFAWALGVPLTLEFGLLETAATFISVLVANSILNDGKSNWLEGTMLLASYLILALAFYQM
;
A
#
# COMPACT_ATOMS: atom_id res chain seq x y z
N VAL A 1 18.57 -1.45 -9.08
CA VAL A 1 17.36 -1.76 -8.29
C VAL A 1 17.16 -3.27 -8.11
N GLY A 2 17.20 -4.08 -9.18
CA GLY A 2 17.00 -5.55 -9.07
C GLY A 2 17.89 -6.29 -8.06
N TRP A 3 19.17 -5.90 -7.93
CA TRP A 3 20.07 -6.48 -6.91
C TRP A 3 19.60 -6.23 -5.47
N MET A 4 19.11 -5.02 -5.18
CA MET A 4 18.56 -4.70 -3.86
C MET A 4 17.23 -5.42 -3.59
N ALA A 5 16.39 -5.57 -4.62
CA ALA A 5 15.16 -6.36 -4.52
C ALA A 5 15.45 -7.84 -4.21
N HIS A 6 16.49 -8.41 -4.83
CA HIS A 6 16.92 -9.79 -4.55
C HIS A 6 17.39 -9.98 -3.10
N ILE A 7 18.17 -9.03 -2.57
CA ILE A 7 18.60 -9.04 -1.16
C ILE A 7 17.39 -8.88 -0.23
N LEU A 8 16.45 -7.99 -0.58
CA LEU A 8 15.24 -7.76 0.21
C LEU A 8 14.44 -9.05 0.36
N VAL A 9 14.17 -9.76 -0.74
CA VAL A 9 13.40 -11.02 -0.72
C VAL A 9 14.05 -12.06 0.21
N HIS A 10 15.37 -12.26 0.16
CA HIS A 10 16.08 -13.18 1.08
C HIS A 10 16.05 -12.69 2.54
N SER A 11 16.04 -11.38 2.74
CA SER A 11 15.96 -10.78 4.07
C SER A 11 14.57 -10.96 4.68
N LEU A 12 13.52 -11.07 3.86
CA LEU A 12 12.16 -11.37 4.31
C LEU A 12 12.07 -12.74 4.97
N GLU A 13 12.60 -13.77 4.32
CA GLU A 13 12.65 -15.14 4.87
C GLU A 13 13.33 -15.14 6.25
N THR A 14 14.45 -14.43 6.36
CA THR A 14 15.18 -14.30 7.64
C THR A 14 14.38 -13.53 8.70
N ALA A 15 13.64 -12.50 8.31
CA ALA A 15 12.82 -11.69 9.23
C ALA A 15 11.65 -12.50 9.79
N VAL A 16 10.99 -13.29 8.95
CA VAL A 16 9.90 -14.19 9.35
C VAL A 16 10.42 -15.24 10.33
N GLU A 17 11.53 -15.92 10.01
CA GLU A 17 12.08 -16.99 10.84
C GLU A 17 12.65 -16.52 12.19
N LYS A 18 13.39 -15.40 12.20
CA LYS A 18 14.10 -14.96 13.41
C LYS A 18 13.30 -13.98 14.27
N TRP A 19 12.54 -13.09 13.64
CA TRP A 19 11.84 -12.00 14.33
C TRP A 19 10.36 -12.29 14.50
N HIS A 20 9.87 -13.42 13.98
CA HIS A 20 8.46 -13.83 14.05
C HIS A 20 7.51 -12.73 13.55
N VAL A 21 7.96 -11.96 12.56
CA VAL A 21 7.12 -10.93 11.94
C VAL A 21 6.23 -11.62 10.92
N PRO A 22 4.90 -11.38 10.94
CA PRO A 22 3.99 -12.03 10.01
C PRO A 22 4.31 -11.69 8.54
N GLU A 23 4.31 -12.69 7.67
CA GLU A 23 4.53 -12.50 6.23
C GLU A 23 3.54 -11.47 5.63
N LEU A 24 2.28 -11.54 6.07
CA LEU A 24 1.22 -10.61 5.68
C LEU A 24 1.52 -9.17 6.12
N PHE A 25 2.03 -8.96 7.33
CA PHE A 25 2.44 -7.62 7.76
C PHE A 25 3.54 -7.06 6.87
N ILE A 26 4.54 -7.88 6.53
CA ILE A 26 5.61 -7.43 5.65
C ILE A 26 5.08 -7.11 4.25
N GLY A 27 4.27 -8.01 3.68
CA GLY A 27 3.74 -7.87 2.32
C GLY A 27 2.75 -6.71 2.16
N VAL A 28 1.88 -6.48 3.15
CA VAL A 28 0.81 -5.46 3.08
C VAL A 28 1.27 -4.10 3.60
N ILE A 29 2.13 -4.05 4.62
CA ILE A 29 2.51 -2.79 5.28
C ILE A 29 3.92 -2.36 4.87
N LEU A 30 4.93 -3.18 5.13
CA LEU A 30 6.33 -2.74 4.97
C LEU A 30 6.74 -2.59 3.51
N LEU A 31 6.45 -3.60 2.68
CA LEU A 31 6.90 -3.64 1.30
C LEU A 31 6.32 -2.47 0.47
N PRO A 32 5.01 -2.16 0.53
CA PRO A 32 4.45 -1.03 -0.20
C PRO A 32 4.88 0.32 0.39
N PHE A 33 5.05 0.42 1.71
CA PHE A 33 5.51 1.65 2.35
C PHE A 33 6.88 2.10 1.83
N PHE A 34 7.85 1.18 1.74
CA PHE A 34 9.16 1.49 1.20
C PHE A 34 9.17 1.53 -0.34
N GLY A 35 8.38 0.68 -1.00
CA GLY A 35 8.27 0.63 -2.46
C GLY A 35 7.75 1.95 -3.06
N ASN A 36 6.80 2.60 -2.38
CA ASN A 36 6.16 3.83 -2.83
C ASN A 36 6.63 5.07 -2.06
N ALA A 37 7.68 4.94 -1.22
CA ALA A 37 8.14 6.03 -0.35
C ALA A 37 8.43 7.33 -1.12
N ALA A 38 9.08 7.23 -2.28
CA ALA A 38 9.40 8.40 -3.10
C ALA A 38 8.16 9.17 -3.56
N GLU A 39 7.10 8.46 -3.93
CA GLU A 39 5.81 9.06 -4.32
C GLU A 39 5.12 9.70 -3.12
N HIS A 40 5.13 9.03 -1.95
CA HIS A 40 4.60 9.59 -0.71
C HIS A 40 5.30 10.90 -0.32
N PHE A 41 6.63 10.92 -0.33
CA PHE A 41 7.39 12.14 -0.01
C PHE A 41 7.09 13.26 -1.02
N THR A 42 6.96 12.92 -2.29
CA THR A 42 6.61 13.90 -3.33
C THR A 42 5.22 14.48 -3.09
N ALA A 43 4.22 13.63 -2.80
CA ALA A 43 2.86 14.07 -2.47
C ALA A 43 2.84 15.01 -1.25
N VAL A 44 3.54 14.65 -0.16
CA VAL A 44 3.64 15.49 1.04
C VAL A 44 4.30 16.84 0.76
N ILE A 45 5.40 16.87 0.00
CA ILE A 45 6.09 18.12 -0.37
C ILE A 45 5.18 19.01 -1.23
N VAL A 46 4.46 18.43 -2.17
CA VAL A 46 3.56 19.15 -3.07
C VAL A 46 2.34 19.66 -2.29
N ALA A 47 1.79 18.88 -1.36
CA ALA A 47 0.74 19.32 -0.45
C ALA A 47 1.21 20.51 0.42
N GLY A 48 2.44 20.45 0.95
CA GLY A 48 3.04 21.56 1.70
C GLY A 48 3.28 22.84 0.87
N LYS A 49 3.20 22.75 -0.46
CA LYS A 49 3.23 23.89 -1.39
C LYS A 49 1.83 24.36 -1.81
N ASP A 50 0.81 23.97 -1.05
CA ASP A 50 -0.60 24.31 -1.29
C ASP A 50 -1.14 23.79 -2.63
N LYS A 51 -0.59 22.67 -3.11
CA LYS A 51 -1.01 22.00 -4.35
C LYS A 51 -1.71 20.68 -4.03
N MET A 52 -2.79 20.75 -3.25
CA MET A 52 -3.48 19.56 -2.75
C MET A 52 -4.04 18.67 -3.89
N ASP A 53 -4.59 19.26 -4.96
CA ASP A 53 -5.08 18.52 -6.12
C ASP A 53 -3.99 17.63 -6.76
N LEU A 54 -2.77 18.16 -6.86
CA LEU A 54 -1.63 17.42 -7.40
C LEU A 54 -1.19 16.31 -6.43
N SER A 55 -1.21 16.57 -5.12
CA SER A 55 -0.92 15.56 -4.09
C SER A 55 -1.92 14.38 -4.17
N ILE A 56 -3.22 14.69 -4.24
CA ILE A 56 -4.29 13.70 -4.37
C ILE A 56 -4.14 12.93 -5.69
N ALA A 57 -3.85 13.62 -6.80
CA ALA A 57 -3.63 12.98 -8.10
C ALA A 57 -2.45 12.00 -8.09
N ILE A 58 -1.36 12.31 -7.38
CA ILE A 58 -0.23 11.40 -7.19
C ILE A 58 -0.69 10.14 -6.43
N ALA A 59 -1.39 10.32 -5.29
CA ALA A 59 -1.81 9.21 -4.44
C ALA A 59 -2.85 8.29 -5.11
N ILE A 60 -3.90 8.87 -5.70
CA ILE A 60 -4.94 8.10 -6.40
C ILE A 60 -4.38 7.48 -7.67
N GLY A 61 -3.57 8.23 -8.43
CA GLY A 61 -2.95 7.74 -9.66
C GLY A 61 -2.09 6.49 -9.42
N SER A 62 -1.22 6.52 -8.41
CA SER A 62 -0.41 5.37 -8.00
C SER A 62 -1.29 4.17 -7.58
N SER A 63 -2.32 4.41 -6.78
CA SER A 63 -3.25 3.36 -6.33
C SER A 63 -4.02 2.70 -7.49
N VAL A 64 -4.55 3.50 -8.42
CA VAL A 64 -5.26 3.02 -9.60
C VAL A 64 -4.32 2.28 -10.55
N GLN A 65 -3.08 2.75 -10.73
CA GLN A 65 -2.07 2.06 -11.53
C GLN A 65 -1.74 0.68 -10.94
N ILE A 66 -1.58 0.58 -9.62
CA ILE A 66 -1.32 -0.71 -8.97
C ILE A 66 -2.50 -1.67 -9.20
N ALA A 67 -3.73 -1.19 -8.98
CA ALA A 67 -4.94 -2.02 -9.09
C ALA A 67 -5.26 -2.46 -10.54
N LEU A 68 -5.17 -1.55 -11.51
CA LEU A 68 -5.62 -1.80 -12.88
C LEU A 68 -4.51 -2.26 -13.82
N PHE A 69 -3.24 -2.05 -13.48
CA PHE A 69 -2.12 -2.41 -14.34
C PHE A 69 -1.17 -3.38 -13.66
N VAL A 70 -0.58 -3.02 -12.51
CA VAL A 70 0.48 -3.83 -11.90
C VAL A 70 -0.04 -5.20 -11.47
N ALA A 71 -1.15 -5.27 -10.72
CA ALA A 71 -1.67 -6.55 -10.23
C ALA A 71 -2.10 -7.49 -11.38
N PRO A 72 -2.87 -7.05 -12.41
CA PRO A 72 -3.20 -7.92 -13.54
C PRO A 72 -1.98 -8.39 -14.33
N VAL A 73 -1.02 -7.50 -14.59
CA VAL A 73 0.21 -7.86 -15.32
C VAL A 73 1.05 -8.87 -14.52
N MET A 74 1.12 -8.74 -13.19
CA MET A 74 1.82 -9.69 -12.33
C MET A 74 1.19 -11.08 -12.36
N VAL A 75 -0.15 -11.17 -12.37
CA VAL A 75 -0.87 -12.46 -12.51
C VAL A 75 -0.54 -13.12 -13.85
N LEU A 76 -0.63 -12.37 -14.95
CA LEU A 76 -0.31 -12.89 -16.28
C LEU A 76 1.15 -13.33 -16.39
N PHE A 77 2.07 -12.55 -15.81
CA PHE A 77 3.50 -12.87 -15.79
C PHE A 77 3.78 -14.14 -14.98
N ALA A 78 3.14 -14.31 -13.82
CA ALA A 78 3.25 -15.52 -13.01
C ALA A 78 2.76 -16.76 -13.76
N TRP A 79 1.63 -16.65 -14.48
CA TRP A 79 1.12 -17.75 -15.32
C TRP A 79 2.08 -18.13 -16.45
N ALA A 80 2.73 -17.15 -17.07
CA ALA A 80 3.74 -17.40 -18.10
C ALA A 80 4.96 -18.18 -17.56
N LEU A 81 5.26 -18.03 -16.26
CA LEU A 81 6.31 -18.77 -15.56
C LEU A 81 5.82 -20.10 -14.94
N GLY A 82 4.55 -20.46 -15.13
CA GLY A 82 3.96 -21.66 -14.55
C GLY A 82 3.67 -21.57 -13.04
N VAL A 83 3.67 -20.35 -12.47
CA VAL A 83 3.36 -20.11 -11.06
C VAL A 83 1.85 -19.77 -10.94
N PRO A 84 1.07 -20.51 -10.14
CA PRO A 84 -0.37 -20.31 -10.02
C PRO A 84 -0.69 -19.13 -9.08
N LEU A 85 -0.44 -17.90 -9.52
CA LEU A 85 -0.84 -16.69 -8.81
C LEU A 85 -2.30 -16.33 -9.16
N THR A 86 -3.11 -16.03 -8.16
CA THR A 86 -4.52 -15.62 -8.32
C THR A 86 -4.75 -14.25 -7.68
N LEU A 87 -5.92 -13.64 -7.94
CA LEU A 87 -6.40 -12.44 -7.23
C LEU A 87 -7.29 -12.83 -6.03
N GLU A 88 -6.93 -13.94 -5.36
CA GLU A 88 -7.61 -14.39 -4.15
C GLU A 88 -6.91 -13.77 -2.94
N PHE A 89 -7.57 -12.80 -2.33
CA PHE A 89 -7.11 -12.12 -1.13
C PHE A 89 -7.84 -12.64 0.10
N GLY A 90 -7.19 -12.59 1.25
CA GLY A 90 -7.82 -12.94 2.52
C GLY A 90 -9.03 -12.05 2.85
N LEU A 91 -9.87 -12.50 3.79
CA LEU A 91 -11.03 -11.72 4.23
C LEU A 91 -10.62 -10.36 4.81
N LEU A 92 -9.56 -10.32 5.62
CA LEU A 92 -9.07 -9.07 6.22
C LEU A 92 -8.49 -8.14 5.16
N GLU A 93 -7.69 -8.65 4.22
CA GLU A 93 -7.12 -7.87 3.11
C GLU A 93 -8.23 -7.23 2.27
N THR A 94 -9.19 -8.04 1.85
CA THR A 94 -10.33 -7.58 1.05
C THR A 94 -11.15 -6.52 1.79
N ALA A 95 -11.47 -6.77 3.07
CA ALA A 95 -12.21 -5.83 3.89
C ALA A 95 -11.43 -4.53 4.14
N ALA A 96 -10.13 -4.62 4.44
CA ALA A 96 -9.26 -3.47 4.67
C ALA A 96 -9.14 -2.60 3.43
N THR A 97 -8.90 -3.18 2.26
CA THR A 97 -8.86 -2.45 0.99
C THR A 97 -10.21 -1.80 0.68
N PHE A 98 -11.32 -2.52 0.86
CA PHE A 98 -12.66 -2.00 0.61
C PHE A 98 -12.99 -0.79 1.51
N ILE A 99 -12.74 -0.92 2.81
CA ILE A 99 -12.95 0.16 3.79
C ILE A 99 -12.03 1.34 3.48
N SER A 100 -10.77 1.09 3.12
CA SER A 100 -9.82 2.16 2.78
C SER A 100 -10.30 3.00 1.59
N VAL A 101 -10.85 2.35 0.55
CA VAL A 101 -11.43 3.04 -0.60
C VAL A 101 -12.66 3.86 -0.19
N LEU A 102 -13.54 3.33 0.67
CA LEU A 102 -14.71 4.07 1.15
C LEU A 102 -14.32 5.30 1.98
N VAL A 103 -13.39 5.14 2.92
CA VAL A 103 -12.91 6.24 3.77
C VAL A 103 -12.24 7.32 2.92
N ALA A 104 -11.36 6.94 1.99
CA ALA A 104 -10.70 7.87 1.10
C ALA A 104 -11.72 8.66 0.24
N ASN A 105 -12.69 7.97 -0.37
CA ASN A 105 -13.76 8.64 -1.14
C ASN A 105 -14.60 9.57 -0.27
N SER A 106 -14.95 9.16 0.94
CA SER A 106 -15.76 9.98 1.86
C SER A 106 -15.05 11.27 2.25
N ILE A 107 -13.75 11.21 2.52
CA ILE A 107 -12.95 12.38 2.93
C ILE A 107 -12.74 13.32 1.74
N LEU A 108 -12.56 12.80 0.54
CA LEU A 108 -12.34 13.63 -0.65
C LEU A 108 -13.63 14.28 -1.20
N ASN A 109 -14.80 13.84 -0.74
CA ASN A 109 -16.09 14.22 -1.33
C ASN A 109 -16.47 15.69 -1.11
N ASP A 110 -15.97 16.33 -0.06
CA ASP A 110 -16.28 17.73 0.24
C ASP A 110 -15.37 18.73 -0.51
N GLY A 111 -14.37 18.21 -1.24
CA GLY A 111 -13.42 18.99 -2.04
C GLY A 111 -12.45 19.84 -1.21
N LYS A 112 -12.36 19.60 0.11
CA LYS A 112 -11.46 20.32 1.01
C LYS A 112 -10.63 19.30 1.79
N SER A 113 -9.56 19.79 2.41
CA SER A 113 -8.72 18.96 3.28
C SER A 113 -8.45 19.70 4.57
N ASN A 114 -8.48 19.00 5.70
CA ASN A 114 -8.04 19.55 6.98
C ASN A 114 -7.07 18.62 7.72
N TRP A 115 -6.37 19.18 8.71
CA TRP A 115 -5.36 18.44 9.47
C TRP A 115 -5.97 17.27 10.26
N LEU A 116 -7.22 17.38 10.69
CA LEU A 116 -7.92 16.35 11.45
C LEU A 116 -8.27 15.15 10.56
N GLU A 117 -8.74 15.38 9.33
CA GLU A 117 -8.94 14.34 8.31
C GLU A 117 -7.63 13.60 8.02
N GLY A 118 -6.53 14.34 7.81
CA GLY A 118 -5.21 13.74 7.64
C GLY A 118 -4.80 12.88 8.84
N THR A 119 -5.07 13.36 10.06
CA THR A 119 -4.78 12.61 11.29
C THR A 119 -5.65 11.35 11.40
N MET A 120 -6.93 11.42 11.03
CA MET A 120 -7.85 10.28 11.02
C MET A 120 -7.42 9.22 10.00
N LEU A 121 -6.97 9.64 8.81
CA LEU A 121 -6.41 8.73 7.80
C LEU A 121 -5.16 8.01 8.33
N LEU A 122 -4.21 8.75 8.91
CA LEU A 122 -3.01 8.15 9.51
C LEU A 122 -3.36 7.19 10.65
N ALA A 123 -4.31 7.55 11.52
CA ALA A 123 -4.78 6.68 12.59
C ALA A 123 -5.42 5.40 12.05
N SER A 124 -6.25 5.50 11.02
CA SER A 124 -6.87 4.33 10.38
C SER A 124 -5.82 3.38 9.78
N TYR A 125 -4.79 3.93 9.12
CA TYR A 125 -3.67 3.17 8.59
C TYR A 125 -2.88 2.47 9.71
N LEU A 126 -2.61 3.15 10.82
CA LEU A 126 -1.91 2.56 11.98
C LEU A 126 -2.72 1.43 12.62
N ILE A 127 -4.03 1.58 12.76
CA ILE A 127 -4.91 0.53 13.29
C ILE A 127 -4.86 -0.71 12.39
N LEU A 128 -4.95 -0.53 11.06
CA LEU A 128 -4.82 -1.64 10.11
C LEU A 128 -3.42 -2.28 10.19
N ALA A 129 -2.35 -1.48 10.26
CA ALA A 129 -1.00 -2.00 10.38
C ALA A 129 -0.82 -2.85 11.65
N LEU A 130 -1.37 -2.41 12.79
CA LEU A 130 -1.35 -3.19 14.03
C LEU A 130 -2.20 -4.46 13.93
N ALA A 131 -3.34 -4.41 13.22
CA ALA A 131 -4.16 -5.59 13.00
C ALA A 131 -3.41 -6.65 12.18
N PHE A 132 -2.74 -6.26 11.09
CA PHE A 132 -1.89 -7.16 10.30
C PHE A 132 -0.66 -7.65 11.06
N TYR A 133 -0.12 -6.86 11.98
CA TYR A 133 1.02 -7.28 12.81
C TYR A 133 0.64 -8.34 13.86
N GLN A 134 -0.63 -8.39 14.28
CA GLN A 134 -1.12 -9.34 15.27
C GLN A 134 -1.57 -10.68 14.69
N MET A 135 -1.64 -10.81 13.36
CA MET A 135 -1.99 -12.07 12.67
C MET A 135 -0.82 -13.02 12.63
#